data_AF-A0A9X1JQK6-F1
#
_entry.id   AF-A0A9X1JQK6-F1
#
_cell.length_a   1.000
_cell.length_b   1.000
_cell.length_c   1.000
_cell.angle_alpha   90.00
_cell.angle_beta   90.00
_cell.angle_gamma   90.00
#
_symmetry.space_group_name_H-M   'P 1'
#
loop_
_entity.id
_entity.type
_entity.pdbx_description
1 polymer ?
#
loop_
_entity_poly.entity_id
_entity_poly.type
_entity_poly.pdbx_seq_one_letter_code
_entity_poly.pdbx_strand_id
1 'polypeptide(L)'
;MKRFSILFFLLTLQTLWSQNPSEDFLGSWYTYGSHHRLSEKLSITPYGELRFYEASSNYNLAFVSLRGNYHLDSKSNLGLGYAYLDIDTVFEFDNIPHVLEHRIFEQYVYKHRINTIRFVHRGRLEQRFLEFRDRNELQNRFRYKLSLKYNLNKTLFLVLSDEPFINFQDQVFHENRFYSGIGVNVLKNSQIQIGYLKQHIRKNNLNRIQVGISFQTDSRKPKTTLAQL
;
A
#
# COMPACT_ATOMS: atom_id res chain seq x y z
N MET A 1 38.13 -5.28 4.13
CA MET A 1 37.74 -5.96 2.87
C MET A 1 36.24 -6.24 2.70
N LYS A 2 35.35 -6.02 3.70
CA LYS A 2 33.90 -6.25 3.56
C LYS A 2 33.06 -5.04 3.08
N ARG A 3 33.66 -3.84 2.96
CA ARG A 3 32.94 -2.61 2.57
C ARG A 3 32.97 -2.34 1.05
N PHE A 4 33.88 -2.96 0.31
CA PHE A 4 33.99 -2.79 -1.15
C PHE A 4 33.03 -3.70 -1.95
N SER A 5 32.58 -4.82 -1.38
CA SER A 5 31.66 -5.74 -2.07
C SER A 5 30.24 -5.17 -2.24
N ILE A 6 29.82 -4.24 -1.37
CA ILE A 6 28.49 -3.59 -1.49
C ILE A 6 28.48 -2.56 -2.63
N LEU A 7 29.62 -1.90 -2.88
CA LEU A 7 29.72 -0.93 -3.97
C LEU A 7 29.71 -1.62 -5.35
N PHE A 8 30.29 -2.83 -5.44
CA PHE A 8 30.30 -3.61 -6.68
C PHE A 8 28.91 -4.18 -7.03
N PHE A 9 28.07 -4.48 -6.03
CA PHE A 9 26.68 -4.92 -6.26
C PHE A 9 25.74 -3.78 -6.70
N LEU A 10 26.09 -2.53 -6.39
CA LEU A 10 25.34 -1.34 -6.82
C LEU A 10 25.66 -0.90 -8.25
N LEU A 11 26.82 -1.29 -8.80
CA LEU A 11 27.25 -0.93 -10.16
C LEU A 11 26.77 -1.91 -11.24
N THR A 12 26.25 -3.09 -10.89
CA THR A 12 25.73 -4.06 -11.87
C THR A 12 24.25 -3.89 -12.24
N LEU A 13 23.60 -2.80 -11.81
CA LEU A 13 22.18 -2.53 -12.11
C LEU A 13 21.94 -1.73 -13.41
N GLN A 14 22.97 -1.49 -14.23
CA GLN A 14 22.90 -0.51 -15.33
C GLN A 14 22.23 -0.96 -16.64
N THR A 15 21.61 -2.14 -16.74
CA THR A 15 20.89 -2.50 -17.99
C THR A 15 19.63 -3.35 -17.76
N LEU A 16 18.72 -2.91 -16.89
CA LEU A 16 17.32 -3.34 -16.97
C LEU A 16 16.52 -2.25 -17.69
N TRP A 17 16.70 -2.19 -19.01
CA TRP A 17 15.80 -1.45 -19.89
C TRP A 17 14.43 -2.12 -19.80
N SER A 18 13.53 -1.54 -19.01
CA SER A 18 12.12 -1.92 -19.03
C SER A 18 11.56 -1.54 -20.40
N GLN A 19 11.19 -2.54 -21.20
CA GLN A 19 10.85 -2.41 -22.62
C GLN A 19 9.41 -1.92 -22.90
N ASN A 20 8.71 -1.43 -21.89
CA ASN A 20 7.33 -0.99 -22.08
C ASN A 20 7.27 0.54 -21.95
N PRO A 21 6.71 1.25 -22.95
CA PRO A 21 6.52 2.69 -22.84
C PRO A 21 5.71 2.98 -21.58
N SER A 22 6.17 3.97 -20.83
CA SER A 22 5.34 4.51 -19.76
C SER A 22 4.21 5.33 -20.40
N GLU A 23 3.08 5.47 -19.72
CA GLU A 23 2.14 6.51 -20.11
C GLU A 23 2.83 7.88 -20.14
N ASP A 24 2.38 8.77 -21.02
CA ASP A 24 2.98 10.09 -21.21
C ASP A 24 2.70 11.07 -20.04
N PHE A 25 1.90 10.64 -19.06
CA PHE A 25 1.43 11.48 -17.96
C PHE A 25 1.97 11.03 -16.60
N LEU A 26 1.97 11.96 -15.64
CA LEU A 26 2.31 11.70 -14.24
C LEU A 26 1.05 11.85 -13.39
N GLY A 27 0.41 10.73 -13.08
CA GLY A 27 -0.77 10.72 -12.21
C GLY A 27 -0.43 10.94 -10.73
N SER A 28 -1.45 11.12 -9.90
CA SER A 28 -1.29 11.36 -8.47
C SER A 28 -2.24 10.57 -7.60
N TRP A 29 -1.74 10.12 -6.44
CA TRP A 29 -2.49 9.36 -5.46
C TRP A 29 -2.45 10.08 -4.12
N TYR A 30 -3.62 10.47 -3.63
CA TYR A 30 -3.79 11.09 -2.32
C TYR A 30 -4.37 10.06 -1.37
N THR A 31 -3.61 9.70 -0.34
CA THR A 31 -3.98 8.62 0.58
C THR A 31 -4.18 9.14 1.99
N TYR A 32 -5.18 8.61 2.67
CA TYR A 32 -5.44 8.83 4.08
C TYR A 32 -5.63 7.49 4.77
N GLY A 33 -4.85 7.21 5.81
CA GLY A 33 -5.00 5.98 6.59
C GLY A 33 -4.93 6.23 8.08
N SER A 34 -5.88 5.69 8.85
CA SER A 34 -5.83 5.76 10.30
C SER A 34 -5.78 4.37 10.93
N HIS A 35 -5.08 4.24 12.05
CA HIS A 35 -4.98 2.99 12.80
C HIS A 35 -5.33 3.22 14.26
N HIS A 36 -6.45 2.67 14.72
CA HIS A 36 -6.96 2.89 16.06
C HIS A 36 -6.87 1.58 16.86
N ARG A 37 -5.96 1.52 17.83
CA ARG A 37 -5.84 0.38 18.76
C ARG A 37 -6.90 0.53 19.84
N LEU A 38 -7.89 -0.38 19.82
CA LEU A 38 -9.05 -0.34 20.71
C LEU A 38 -8.82 -1.16 21.98
N SER A 39 -8.11 -2.28 21.86
CA SER A 39 -7.74 -3.15 22.98
C SER A 39 -6.40 -3.83 22.73
N GLU A 40 -5.92 -4.68 23.65
CA GLU A 40 -4.72 -5.49 23.43
C GLU A 40 -4.84 -6.44 22.23
N LYS A 41 -6.05 -6.81 21.81
CA LYS A 41 -6.26 -7.72 20.68
C LYS A 41 -6.93 -7.10 19.47
N LEU A 42 -7.59 -5.94 19.61
CA LEU A 42 -8.41 -5.38 18.54
C LEU A 42 -7.93 -4.00 18.10
N SER A 43 -7.96 -3.77 16.79
CA SER A 43 -7.80 -2.45 16.19
C SER A 43 -8.64 -2.29 14.94
N ILE A 44 -9.05 -1.07 14.64
CA ILE A 44 -9.74 -0.73 13.39
C ILE A 44 -8.85 0.16 12.51
N THR A 45 -9.00 0.03 11.20
CA THR A 45 -8.18 0.77 10.21
C THR A 45 -9.05 1.26 9.06
N PRO A 46 -9.65 2.45 9.20
CA PRO A 46 -10.18 3.22 8.07
C PRO A 46 -9.06 3.61 7.10
N TYR A 47 -9.36 3.58 5.81
CA TYR A 47 -8.44 4.03 4.77
C TYR A 47 -9.21 4.58 3.58
N GLY A 48 -8.75 5.70 3.05
CA GLY A 48 -9.26 6.36 1.85
C GLY A 48 -8.13 6.68 0.88
N GLU A 49 -8.44 6.68 -0.40
CA GLU A 49 -7.49 7.01 -1.46
C GLU A 49 -8.22 7.61 -2.66
N LEU A 50 -7.69 8.71 -3.20
CA LEU A 50 -8.14 9.35 -4.42
C LEU A 50 -6.99 9.32 -5.44
N ARG A 51 -7.30 8.93 -6.66
CA ARG A 51 -6.35 8.84 -7.76
C ARG A 51 -6.77 9.72 -8.92
N PHE A 52 -5.77 10.25 -9.60
CA PHE A 52 -5.90 11.08 -10.78
C PHE A 52 -4.92 10.62 -11.86
N TYR A 53 -5.32 10.71 -13.13
CA TYR A 53 -4.47 10.41 -14.29
C TYR A 53 -3.39 11.49 -14.51
N GLU A 54 -3.68 12.72 -14.12
CA GLU A 54 -2.71 13.81 -14.03
C GLU A 54 -2.56 14.28 -12.59
N ALA A 55 -1.53 15.06 -12.27
CA ALA A 55 -1.20 15.40 -10.90
C ALA A 55 -2.36 16.07 -10.10
N SER A 56 -3.25 16.81 -10.77
CA SER A 56 -4.36 17.53 -10.13
C SER A 56 -5.67 17.53 -10.93
N SER A 57 -5.74 16.74 -12.01
CA SER A 57 -6.84 16.73 -12.99
C SER A 57 -7.12 15.29 -13.42
N ASN A 58 -8.29 15.07 -14.01
CA ASN A 58 -8.73 13.77 -14.54
C ASN A 58 -8.82 12.73 -13.42
N TYR A 59 -9.95 12.74 -12.72
CA TYR A 59 -10.29 11.72 -11.73
C TYR A 59 -10.12 10.32 -12.33
N ASN A 60 -9.51 9.41 -11.56
CA ASN A 60 -9.30 8.01 -11.94
C ASN A 60 -10.05 7.06 -11.02
N LEU A 61 -9.92 7.24 -9.70
CA LEU A 61 -10.43 6.25 -8.77
C LEU A 61 -10.58 6.82 -7.37
N ALA A 62 -11.70 6.53 -6.72
CA ALA A 62 -11.88 6.64 -5.28
C ALA A 62 -11.89 5.24 -4.66
N PHE A 63 -11.14 5.07 -3.57
CA PHE A 63 -11.09 3.85 -2.77
C PHE A 63 -11.38 4.22 -1.33
N VAL A 64 -12.37 3.58 -0.72
CA VAL A 64 -12.63 3.70 0.71
C VAL A 64 -12.74 2.31 1.31
N SER A 65 -12.18 2.13 2.50
CA SER A 65 -12.21 0.84 3.18
C SER A 65 -12.21 0.96 4.68
N LEU A 66 -12.71 -0.09 5.31
CA LEU A 66 -12.65 -0.30 6.74
C LEU A 66 -12.15 -1.71 7.02
N ARG A 67 -11.13 -1.84 7.86
CA ARG A 67 -10.60 -3.15 8.27
C ARG A 67 -10.58 -3.29 9.78
N GLY A 68 -11.20 -4.35 10.29
CA GLY A 68 -11.01 -4.84 11.66
C GLY A 68 -9.79 -5.75 11.72
N ASN A 69 -8.99 -5.66 12.79
CA ASN A 69 -7.78 -6.47 12.94
C ASN A 69 -7.74 -7.13 14.32
N TYR A 70 -7.37 -8.41 14.34
CA TYR A 70 -7.06 -9.19 15.52
C TYR A 70 -5.54 -9.38 15.63
N HIS A 71 -4.96 -8.89 16.72
CA HIS A 71 -3.53 -9.01 17.00
C HIS A 71 -3.24 -10.35 17.67
N LEU A 72 -2.52 -11.20 16.95
CA LEU A 72 -2.07 -12.49 17.46
C LEU A 72 -0.94 -12.28 18.49
N ASP A 73 -0.06 -11.33 18.21
CA ASP A 73 1.04 -10.91 19.07
C ASP A 73 1.46 -9.46 18.76
N SER A 74 2.62 -9.03 19.26
CA SER A 74 3.15 -7.67 19.04
C SER A 74 3.66 -7.40 17.62
N LYS A 75 3.92 -8.45 16.84
CA LYS A 75 4.50 -8.46 15.50
C LYS A 75 3.48 -8.85 14.43
N SER A 76 2.45 -9.63 14.77
CA SER A 76 1.52 -10.19 13.80
C SER A 76 0.04 -9.93 14.08
N ASN A 77 -0.73 -9.72 13.01
CA ASN A 77 -2.18 -9.57 13.07
C ASN A 77 -2.86 -10.13 11.82
N LEU A 78 -4.09 -10.58 12.02
CA LEU A 78 -5.04 -10.91 10.97
C LEU A 78 -6.06 -9.79 10.87
N GLY A 79 -6.61 -9.55 9.69
CA GLY A 79 -7.68 -8.58 9.51
C GLY A 79 -8.65 -8.98 8.42
N LEU A 80 -9.91 -8.58 8.62
CA LEU A 80 -10.99 -8.70 7.67
C LEU A 80 -11.49 -7.30 7.35
N GLY A 81 -11.62 -6.99 6.08
CA GLY A 81 -12.03 -5.67 5.64
C GLY A 81 -12.98 -5.70 4.46
N TYR A 82 -13.66 -4.57 4.31
CA TYR A 82 -14.49 -4.26 3.17
C TYR A 82 -13.97 -2.98 2.54
N ALA A 83 -14.00 -2.92 1.20
CA ALA A 83 -13.72 -1.72 0.45
C ALA A 83 -14.79 -1.49 -0.62
N TYR A 84 -15.04 -0.22 -0.89
CA TYR A 84 -15.80 0.24 -2.04
C TYR A 84 -14.87 1.06 -2.92
N LEU A 85 -14.94 0.82 -4.22
CA LEU A 85 -14.22 1.59 -5.22
C LEU A 85 -15.19 2.11 -6.26
N ASP A 86 -14.96 3.36 -6.63
CA ASP A 86 -15.54 4.03 -7.77
C ASP A 86 -14.38 4.24 -8.74
N ILE A 87 -14.44 3.64 -9.93
CA ILE A 87 -13.34 3.61 -10.89
C ILE A 87 -13.81 4.25 -12.19
N ASP A 88 -13.14 5.32 -12.57
CA ASP A 88 -13.30 5.96 -13.87
C ASP A 88 -12.20 5.47 -14.82
N THR A 89 -12.59 4.50 -15.66
CA THR A 89 -11.74 3.87 -16.68
C THR A 89 -11.82 4.58 -18.03
N VAL A 90 -12.42 5.77 -18.12
CA VAL A 90 -12.56 6.51 -19.40
C VAL A 90 -11.20 6.90 -19.99
N PHE A 91 -10.18 7.10 -19.17
CA PHE A 91 -8.80 7.33 -19.62
C PHE A 91 -7.91 6.07 -19.50
N GLU A 92 -8.48 4.91 -19.20
CA GLU A 92 -7.78 3.62 -19.23
C GLU A 92 -7.80 3.01 -20.64
N PHE A 93 -6.84 2.11 -20.87
CA PHE A 93 -6.50 1.50 -22.16
C PHE A 93 -7.66 0.82 -22.90
N ASP A 94 -8.73 0.47 -22.19
CA ASP A 94 -9.87 -0.29 -22.73
C ASP A 94 -11.14 0.57 -22.91
N ASN A 95 -11.13 1.87 -22.54
CA ASN A 95 -12.24 2.84 -22.65
C ASN A 95 -13.60 2.30 -22.15
N ILE A 96 -13.56 1.41 -21.16
CA ILE A 96 -14.74 0.80 -20.56
C ILE A 96 -15.42 1.88 -19.69
N PRO A 97 -16.75 1.97 -19.68
CA PRO A 97 -17.44 2.91 -18.79
C PRO A 97 -17.16 2.62 -17.31
N HIS A 98 -17.40 3.64 -16.47
CA HIS A 98 -17.38 3.62 -15.00
C HIS A 98 -17.69 2.26 -14.37
N VAL A 99 -16.78 1.80 -13.49
CA VAL A 99 -16.87 0.51 -12.79
C VAL A 99 -17.01 0.77 -11.30
N LEU A 100 -18.03 0.16 -10.70
CA LEU A 100 -18.13 0.07 -9.25
C LEU A 100 -17.51 -1.25 -8.78
N GLU A 101 -16.75 -1.22 -7.71
CA GLU A 101 -16.20 -2.45 -7.13
C GLU A 101 -16.49 -2.53 -5.64
N HIS A 102 -17.13 -3.64 -5.25
CA HIS A 102 -17.21 -4.09 -3.88
C HIS A 102 -16.11 -5.10 -3.63
N ARG A 103 -15.38 -4.97 -2.53
CA ARG A 103 -14.28 -5.87 -2.21
C ARG A 103 -14.32 -6.33 -0.77
N ILE A 104 -14.31 -7.64 -0.58
CA ILE A 104 -14.01 -8.26 0.71
C ILE A 104 -12.55 -8.69 0.66
N PHE A 105 -11.84 -8.53 1.78
CA PHE A 105 -10.45 -8.94 1.83
C PHE A 105 -10.01 -9.39 3.21
N GLU A 106 -9.28 -10.51 3.25
CA GLU A 106 -8.51 -10.96 4.39
C GLU A 106 -7.05 -10.52 4.27
N GLN A 107 -6.44 -10.17 5.39
CA GLN A 107 -5.07 -9.68 5.41
C GLN A 107 -4.30 -10.25 6.60
N TYR A 108 -3.10 -10.77 6.32
CA TYR A 108 -2.10 -11.06 7.33
C TYR A 108 -0.98 -10.03 7.26
N VAL A 109 -0.57 -9.53 8.42
CA VAL A 109 0.58 -8.61 8.55
C VAL A 109 1.56 -9.18 9.55
N TYR A 110 2.83 -9.25 9.15
CA TYR A 110 3.95 -9.59 10.02
C TYR A 110 4.99 -8.47 10.00
N LYS A 111 5.43 -8.04 11.18
CA LYS A 111 6.40 -6.95 11.36
C LYS A 111 7.62 -7.47 12.08
N HIS A 112 8.80 -7.18 11.53
CA HIS A 112 10.05 -7.45 12.21
C HIS A 112 11.04 -6.31 11.99
N ARG A 113 12.19 -6.38 12.67
CA ARG A 113 13.23 -5.35 12.60
C ARG A 113 14.58 -6.04 12.51
N ILE A 114 15.40 -5.60 11.57
CA ILE A 114 16.80 -5.99 11.46
C ILE A 114 17.61 -4.69 11.60
N ASN A 115 18.44 -4.61 12.62
CA ASN A 115 19.18 -3.40 12.98
C ASN A 115 18.25 -2.17 13.12
N THR A 116 18.38 -1.19 12.24
CA THR A 116 17.60 0.05 12.22
C THR A 116 16.43 0.01 11.24
N ILE A 117 16.35 -1.02 10.39
CA ILE A 117 15.35 -1.14 9.33
C ILE A 117 14.17 -1.95 9.84
N ARG A 118 12.97 -1.39 9.70
CA ARG A 118 11.71 -2.08 10.00
C ARG A 118 11.17 -2.70 8.73
N PHE A 119 10.81 -3.97 8.81
CA PHE A 119 10.23 -4.73 7.72
C PHE A 119 8.77 -5.03 8.04
N VAL A 120 7.91 -4.86 7.03
CA VAL A 120 6.49 -5.21 7.09
C VAL A 120 6.18 -6.11 5.92
N HIS A 121 5.75 -7.32 6.22
CA HIS A 121 5.20 -8.28 5.28
C HIS A 121 3.69 -8.18 5.37
N ARG A 122 3.02 -8.10 4.22
CA ARG A 122 1.56 -8.08 4.14
C ARG A 122 1.10 -9.01 3.03
N GLY A 123 0.47 -10.11 3.40
CA GLY A 123 -0.32 -10.91 2.48
C GLY A 123 -1.77 -10.45 2.52
N ARG A 124 -2.41 -10.31 1.37
CA ARG A 124 -3.83 -9.97 1.28
C ARG A 124 -4.50 -10.82 0.21
N LEU A 125 -5.58 -11.48 0.58
CA LEU A 125 -6.51 -12.13 -0.33
C LEU A 125 -7.70 -11.20 -0.55
N GLU A 126 -8.15 -11.06 -1.79
CA GLU A 126 -9.23 -10.14 -2.16
C GLU A 126 -10.25 -10.87 -3.04
N GLN A 127 -11.52 -10.86 -2.62
CA GLN A 127 -12.66 -11.17 -3.45
C GLN A 127 -13.26 -9.85 -3.95
N ARG A 128 -13.30 -9.68 -5.28
CA ARG A 128 -13.64 -8.44 -5.97
C ARG A 128 -14.90 -8.65 -6.79
N PHE A 129 -15.95 -7.93 -6.47
CA PHE A 129 -17.21 -7.90 -7.19
C PHE A 129 -17.22 -6.62 -8.02
N LEU A 130 -16.96 -6.74 -9.32
CA LEU A 130 -16.92 -5.62 -10.25
C LEU A 130 -18.26 -5.52 -10.96
N GLU A 131 -18.84 -4.33 -10.92
CA GLU A 131 -20.08 -3.98 -11.58
C GLU A 131 -19.75 -3.06 -12.76
N PHE A 132 -19.81 -3.64 -13.96
CA PHE A 132 -19.72 -2.91 -15.21
C PHE A 132 -21.12 -2.53 -15.69
N ARG A 133 -21.21 -1.61 -16.64
CA ARG A 133 -22.49 -1.17 -17.21
C ARG A 133 -23.34 -2.33 -17.76
N ASP A 134 -22.71 -3.33 -18.33
CA ASP A 134 -23.35 -4.43 -19.08
C ASP A 134 -23.24 -5.79 -18.39
N ARG A 135 -22.40 -5.92 -17.35
CA ARG A 135 -22.11 -7.22 -16.70
C ARG A 135 -21.54 -7.07 -15.30
N ASN A 136 -21.62 -8.14 -14.53
CA ASN A 136 -20.93 -8.27 -13.25
C ASN A 136 -19.85 -9.35 -13.35
N GLU A 137 -18.70 -9.10 -12.73
CA GLU A 137 -17.58 -10.04 -12.68
C GLU A 137 -17.11 -10.29 -11.25
N LEU A 138 -16.81 -11.55 -10.95
CA LEU A 138 -16.13 -11.94 -9.72
C LEU A 138 -14.66 -12.24 -10.03
N GLN A 139 -13.78 -11.41 -9.49
CA GLN A 139 -12.34 -11.59 -9.59
C GLN A 139 -11.73 -11.87 -8.22
N ASN A 140 -10.69 -12.69 -8.17
CA ASN A 140 -9.99 -13.06 -6.96
C ASN A 140 -8.51 -12.81 -7.18
N ARG A 141 -7.87 -12.21 -6.19
CA ARG A 141 -6.42 -12.01 -6.25
C ARG A 141 -5.77 -12.09 -4.89
N PHE A 142 -4.54 -12.55 -4.91
CA PHE A 142 -3.62 -12.45 -3.79
C PHE A 142 -2.59 -11.37 -4.08
N ARG A 143 -2.21 -10.62 -3.04
CA ARG A 143 -1.15 -9.60 -3.13
C ARG A 143 -0.23 -9.71 -1.95
N TYR A 144 1.07 -9.65 -2.22
CA TYR A 144 2.07 -9.67 -1.19
C TYR A 144 2.88 -8.38 -1.26
N LYS A 145 2.89 -7.61 -0.16
CA LYS A 145 3.72 -6.42 -0.04
C LYS A 145 4.83 -6.62 0.97
N LEU A 146 6.05 -6.32 0.54
CA LEU A 146 7.19 -6.12 1.42
C LEU A 146 7.46 -4.61 1.55
N SER A 147 7.48 -4.08 2.77
CA SER A 147 7.81 -2.67 3.02
C SER A 147 8.97 -2.54 3.98
N LEU A 148 9.90 -1.66 3.65
CA LEU A 148 11.06 -1.30 4.45
C LEU A 148 10.87 0.14 4.92
N LYS A 149 11.04 0.39 6.21
CA LYS A 149 11.10 1.74 6.78
C LYS A 149 12.43 1.94 7.50
N TYR A 150 13.16 2.97 7.09
CA TYR A 150 14.43 3.36 7.70
C TYR A 150 14.32 4.79 8.25
N ASN A 151 14.45 4.96 9.56
CA ASN A 151 14.41 6.28 10.17
C ASN A 151 15.78 6.93 10.05
N LEU A 152 15.87 8.06 9.33
CA LEU A 152 17.09 8.86 9.23
C LEU A 152 17.34 9.61 10.55
N ASN A 153 16.25 10.11 11.16
CA ASN A 153 16.27 10.69 12.50
C ASN A 153 14.88 10.52 13.15
N LYS A 154 14.59 11.27 14.23
CA LYS A 154 13.28 11.20 14.93
C LYS A 154 12.12 11.72 14.07
N THR A 155 12.40 12.59 13.10
CA THR A 155 11.43 13.30 12.29
C THR A 155 11.33 12.70 10.89
N LEU A 156 12.45 12.45 10.23
CA LEU A 156 12.53 12.03 8.83
C LEU A 156 12.79 10.52 8.69
N PHE A 157 12.10 9.87 7.76
CA PHE A 157 12.29 8.47 7.42
C PHE A 157 12.14 8.22 5.92
N LEU A 158 12.74 7.12 5.46
CA LEU A 158 12.61 6.60 4.11
C LEU A 158 11.69 5.38 4.13
N VAL A 159 10.91 5.21 3.08
CA VAL A 159 10.07 4.04 2.85
C VAL A 159 10.31 3.49 1.45
N LEU A 160 10.52 2.19 1.38
CA LEU A 160 10.55 1.44 0.14
C LEU A 160 9.53 0.32 0.24
N SER A 161 8.81 0.03 -0.85
CA SER A 161 8.02 -1.19 -0.91
C SER A 161 7.88 -1.72 -2.32
N ASP A 162 7.71 -3.03 -2.40
CA ASP A 162 7.34 -3.73 -3.62
C ASP A 162 6.16 -4.64 -3.33
N GLU A 163 5.20 -4.68 -4.25
CA GLU A 163 3.95 -5.42 -4.12
C GLU A 163 3.58 -6.09 -5.45
N PRO A 164 3.95 -7.37 -5.65
CA PRO A 164 3.41 -8.20 -6.72
C PRO A 164 1.97 -8.63 -6.47
N PHE A 165 1.22 -8.76 -7.56
CA PHE A 165 -0.20 -9.13 -7.58
C PHE A 165 -0.34 -10.44 -8.35
N ILE A 166 -1.05 -11.38 -7.73
CA ILE A 166 -1.35 -12.70 -8.27
C ILE A 166 -2.86 -12.77 -8.52
N ASN A 167 -3.29 -12.80 -9.77
CA ASN A 167 -4.70 -12.90 -10.14
C ASN A 167 -5.06 -14.35 -10.48
N PHE A 168 -6.27 -14.78 -10.13
CA PHE A 168 -6.67 -16.19 -10.25
C PHE A 168 -7.47 -16.51 -11.51
N GLN A 169 -8.00 -15.50 -12.19
CA GLN A 169 -8.82 -15.66 -13.40
C GLN A 169 -8.05 -15.40 -14.69
N ASP A 170 -7.00 -14.57 -14.62
CA ASP A 170 -6.32 -13.99 -15.77
C ASP A 170 -4.82 -14.36 -15.75
N GLN A 171 -3.96 -13.65 -16.49
CA GLN A 171 -2.50 -13.81 -16.35
C GLN A 171 -2.07 -13.73 -14.89
N VAL A 172 -1.44 -14.80 -14.38
CA VAL A 172 -1.14 -14.98 -12.95
C VAL A 172 -0.36 -13.79 -12.39
N PHE A 173 0.68 -13.33 -13.07
CA PHE A 173 1.47 -12.15 -12.70
C PHE A 173 1.34 -11.07 -13.75
N HIS A 174 0.40 -10.15 -13.57
CA HIS A 174 0.22 -9.03 -14.49
C HIS A 174 0.26 -7.67 -13.81
N GLU A 175 0.35 -7.60 -12.48
CA GLU A 175 0.47 -6.31 -11.80
C GLU A 175 1.59 -6.34 -10.75
N ASN A 176 2.40 -5.28 -10.74
CA ASN A 176 3.39 -5.05 -9.69
C ASN A 176 3.41 -3.57 -9.32
N ARG A 177 3.61 -3.27 -8.04
CA ARG A 177 3.65 -1.90 -7.53
C ARG A 177 4.89 -1.67 -6.71
N PHE A 178 5.80 -0.87 -7.25
CA PHE A 178 6.97 -0.38 -6.55
C PHE A 178 6.70 1.03 -6.00
N TYR A 179 7.14 1.30 -4.78
CA TYR A 179 7.05 2.62 -4.16
C TYR A 179 8.37 2.97 -3.46
N SER A 180 8.79 4.21 -3.64
CA SER A 180 9.91 4.82 -2.92
C SER A 180 9.54 6.22 -2.50
N GLY A 181 9.66 6.51 -1.21
CA GLY A 181 9.25 7.80 -0.67
C GLY A 181 10.00 8.20 0.58
N ILE A 182 9.81 9.47 0.93
CA ILE A 182 10.26 10.09 2.16
C ILE A 182 9.03 10.40 3.02
N GLY A 183 9.20 10.37 4.34
CA GLY A 183 8.14 10.71 5.27
C GLY A 183 8.63 11.47 6.48
N VAL A 184 7.73 12.28 7.02
CA VAL A 184 7.95 13.15 8.17
C VAL A 184 6.96 12.78 9.27
N ASN A 185 7.47 12.51 10.46
CA ASN A 185 6.67 12.42 11.69
C ASN A 185 6.32 13.85 12.12
N VAL A 186 5.07 14.27 11.88
CA VAL A 186 4.59 15.62 12.23
C VAL A 186 4.26 15.70 13.71
N LEU A 187 3.61 14.67 14.23
CA LEU A 187 3.27 14.51 15.65
C LEU A 187 3.68 13.12 16.12
N LYS A 188 3.55 12.82 17.41
CA LYS A 188 3.81 11.48 17.98
C LYS A 188 2.97 10.39 17.30
N ASN A 189 1.83 10.76 16.74
CA ASN A 189 0.84 9.90 16.12
C ASN A 189 0.51 10.21 14.66
N SER A 190 1.13 11.21 14.05
CA SER A 190 0.82 11.63 12.67
C SER A 190 2.05 11.61 11.79
N GLN A 191 1.91 11.10 10.57
CA GLN A 191 2.98 11.04 9.59
C GLN A 191 2.46 11.49 8.23
N ILE A 192 3.27 12.27 7.52
CA ILE A 192 3.05 12.62 6.11
C ILE A 192 4.13 11.93 5.29
N GLN A 193 3.77 11.39 4.13
CA GLN A 193 4.66 10.72 3.20
C GLN A 193 4.46 11.30 1.80
N ILE A 194 5.55 11.46 1.06
CA ILE A 194 5.54 11.78 -0.36
C ILE A 194 6.52 10.85 -1.07
N GLY A 195 6.13 10.30 -2.21
CA GLY A 195 6.99 9.39 -2.93
C GLY A 195 6.57 9.14 -4.36
N TYR A 196 7.46 8.49 -5.09
CA TYR A 196 7.23 7.99 -6.42
C TYR A 196 6.71 6.56 -6.33
N LEU A 197 5.67 6.28 -7.11
CA LEU A 197 5.04 4.98 -7.24
C LEU A 197 5.06 4.59 -8.71
N LYS A 198 5.63 3.42 -8.99
CA LYS A 198 5.58 2.79 -10.31
C LYS A 198 4.64 1.61 -10.24
N GLN A 199 3.56 1.66 -11.02
CA GLN A 199 2.62 0.55 -11.15
C GLN A 199 2.74 -0.03 -12.54
N HIS A 200 3.12 -1.29 -12.61
CA HIS A 200 3.14 -2.07 -13.83
C HIS A 200 1.83 -2.83 -13.92
N ILE A 201 1.10 -2.71 -15.03
CA ILE A 201 -0.15 -3.44 -15.28
C ILE A 201 -0.10 -3.99 -16.71
N ARG A 202 -0.09 -5.32 -16.87
CA ARG A 202 0.05 -6.04 -18.13
C ARG A 202 1.27 -5.54 -18.93
N LYS A 203 1.07 -4.77 -19.99
CA LYS A 203 2.15 -4.17 -20.79
C LYS A 203 2.38 -2.69 -20.49
N ASN A 204 1.63 -2.10 -19.58
CA ASN A 204 1.64 -0.67 -19.31
C ASN A 204 2.43 -0.35 -18.05
N ASN A 205 3.12 0.79 -18.08
CA ASN A 205 3.86 1.34 -16.96
C ASN A 205 3.25 2.70 -16.57
N LEU A 206 2.77 2.78 -15.34
CA LEU A 206 2.10 3.94 -14.77
C LEU A 206 3.01 4.60 -13.74
N ASN A 207 3.34 5.88 -13.95
CA ASN A 207 4.16 6.67 -13.04
C ASN A 207 3.26 7.56 -12.19
N ARG A 208 3.40 7.51 -10.86
CA ARG A 208 2.53 8.26 -9.94
C ARG A 208 3.34 8.98 -8.88
N ILE A 209 2.92 10.19 -8.52
CA ILE A 209 3.29 10.81 -7.24
C ILE A 209 2.25 10.40 -6.20
N GLN A 210 2.68 9.85 -5.08
CA GLN A 210 1.79 9.59 -3.95
C GLN A 210 2.07 10.57 -2.81
N VAL A 211 1.01 11.19 -2.31
CA VAL A 211 1.01 11.97 -1.07
C VAL A 211 0.11 11.26 -0.07
N GLY A 212 0.64 10.94 1.10
CA GLY A 212 -0.07 10.15 2.10
C GLY A 212 -0.05 10.79 3.47
N ILE A 213 -1.20 10.82 4.12
CA ILE A 213 -1.35 11.22 5.50
C ILE A 213 -1.76 9.99 6.30
N SER A 214 -1.09 9.75 7.42
CA SER A 214 -1.45 8.67 8.31
C SER A 214 -1.48 9.09 9.77
N PHE A 215 -2.40 8.49 10.50
CA PHE A 215 -2.65 8.77 11.90
C PHE A 215 -2.81 7.49 12.72
N GLN A 216 -2.38 7.49 13.98
CA GLN A 216 -2.54 6.35 14.87
C GLN A 216 -3.05 6.76 16.26
N THR A 217 -4.02 6.04 16.81
CA THR A 217 -4.44 6.22 18.20
C THR A 217 -4.31 4.93 18.98
N ASP A 218 -4.14 5.07 20.29
CA ASP A 218 -4.11 3.96 21.22
C ASP A 218 -5.04 4.28 22.39
N SER A 219 -6.16 3.56 22.45
CA SER A 219 -7.20 3.71 23.48
C SER A 219 -7.07 2.66 24.58
N ARG A 220 -6.00 1.85 24.57
CA ARG A 220 -5.74 0.90 25.65
C ARG A 220 -5.48 1.65 26.95
N LYS A 221 -5.98 1.08 28.06
CA LYS A 221 -5.62 1.58 29.38
C LYS A 221 -4.09 1.48 29.54
N PRO A 222 -3.43 2.50 30.14
CA PRO A 222 -2.04 2.37 30.54
C PRO A 222 -1.91 1.09 31.37
N LYS A 223 -0.90 0.26 31.09
CA LYS A 223 -0.59 -0.85 32.00
C LYS A 223 -0.23 -0.23 33.34
N THR A 224 -1.05 -0.44 34.36
CA THR A 224 -0.68 -0.13 35.73
C THR A 224 0.53 -0.98 36.05
N THR A 225 1.73 -0.40 36.04
CA THR A 225 2.90 -1.06 36.58
C THR A 225 2.61 -1.25 38.06
N LEU A 226 2.32 -2.48 38.48
CA LEU A 226 2.42 -2.87 39.89
C LEU A 226 3.92 -2.86 40.24
N ALA A 227 4.48 -1.66 40.34
CA ALA A 227 5.75 -1.41 40.97
C ALA A 227 5.44 -0.71 42.29
N GLN A 228 5.78 -1.39 43.39
CA GLN A 228 5.70 -0.95 44.79
C GLN A 228 4.35 -1.14 45.49
N LEU A 229 4.08 -2.40 45.88
CA LEU A 229 3.71 -2.74 47.26
C LEU A 229 4.66 -3.84 47.74
#